data_AF-A0A321LEE2-F1
#
_entry.id   AF-A0A321LEE2-F1
#
_cell.length_a   1.000
_cell.length_b   1.000
_cell.length_c   1.000
_cell.angle_alpha   90.00
_cell.angle_beta   90.00
_cell.angle_gamma   90.00
#
_symmetry.space_group_name_H-M   'P 1'
#
loop_
_entity.id
_entity.type
_entity.pdbx_description
1 polymer ?
#
loop_
_entity_poly.entity_id
_entity_poly.type
_entity_poly.pdbx_seq_one_letter_code
_entity_poly.pdbx_strand_id
1 'polypeptide(L)'
;MKDNPFVGKWTYRSFLNDPNLAIPSGGGDPNVNPLLFGYGTIVIEEAAPDLLTGTIGGDGWSLRLHGSRAYGSPMQVRFQGKGIVSGSEWIYDYIGWLVPVWPNSDATKQRAAIVGSVTRTIPHPSGNGGVAPAGVVASFYAVYAGK
;
A
#
# COMPACT_ATOMS: atom_id res chain seq x y z
N MET A 1 0.89 8.42 -26.40
CA MET A 1 0.37 8.62 -25.02
C MET A 1 1.52 8.32 -24.07
N LYS A 2 1.74 9.12 -23.02
CA LYS A 2 2.64 8.68 -21.94
C LYS A 2 1.92 7.56 -21.20
N ASP A 3 2.53 6.40 -21.11
CA ASP A 3 2.01 5.27 -20.33
C ASP A 3 1.73 5.74 -18.89
N ASN A 4 0.59 5.31 -18.32
CA ASN A 4 0.29 5.54 -16.92
C ASN A 4 1.38 4.85 -16.06
N PRO A 5 2.20 5.59 -15.30
CA PRO A 5 3.32 5.00 -14.56
C PRO A 5 2.86 4.21 -13.34
N PHE A 6 1.57 4.27 -12.99
CA PHE A 6 0.98 3.49 -11.90
C PHE A 6 0.43 2.13 -12.34
N VAL A 7 0.16 1.90 -13.63
CA VAL A 7 -0.43 0.62 -14.09
C VAL A 7 0.52 -0.54 -13.87
N GLY A 8 -0.01 -1.62 -13.33
CA GLY A 8 0.69 -2.88 -13.13
C GLY A 8 0.52 -3.42 -11.71
N LYS A 9 1.37 -4.37 -11.37
CA LYS A 9 1.42 -5.05 -10.08
C LYS A 9 2.49 -4.43 -9.20
N TRP A 10 2.18 -4.28 -7.92
CA TRP A 10 3.06 -3.69 -6.93
C TRP A 10 3.06 -4.54 -5.65
N THR A 11 4.25 -4.96 -5.22
CA THR A 11 4.41 -5.63 -3.93
C THR A 11 4.32 -4.60 -2.81
N TYR A 12 3.24 -4.65 -2.04
CA TYR A 12 2.89 -3.67 -1.01
C TYR A 12 3.31 -4.14 0.39
N ARG A 13 3.83 -3.21 1.19
CA ARG A 13 4.05 -3.37 2.64
C ARG A 13 3.79 -2.06 3.36
N SER A 14 3.12 -2.13 4.51
CA SER A 14 2.94 -1.02 5.44
C SER A 14 3.51 -1.33 6.82
N PHE A 15 4.00 -0.31 7.49
CA PHE A 15 4.64 -0.39 8.80
C PHE A 15 4.09 0.69 9.73
N LEU A 16 3.88 0.32 11.00
CA LEU A 16 3.50 1.25 12.05
C LEU A 16 4.55 2.36 12.20
N ASN A 17 4.09 3.59 12.41
CA ASN A 17 4.94 4.78 12.59
C ASN A 17 5.46 4.86 14.04
N ASP A 18 6.15 3.83 14.50
CA ASP A 18 6.76 3.80 15.83
C ASP A 18 8.19 4.36 15.77
N PRO A 19 8.50 5.44 16.53
CA PRO A 19 9.83 6.04 16.53
C PRO A 19 10.85 5.25 17.38
N ASN A 20 10.44 4.22 18.11
CA ASN A 20 11.31 3.48 19.00
C ASN A 20 12.25 2.54 18.22
N LEU A 21 13.51 2.96 18.10
CA LEU A 21 14.57 2.19 17.44
C LEU A 21 14.93 0.88 18.16
N ALA A 22 14.52 0.72 19.43
CA ALA A 22 14.78 -0.50 20.19
C ALA A 22 13.79 -1.63 19.87
N ILE A 23 12.77 -1.38 19.04
CA ILE A 23 11.87 -2.43 18.56
C ILE A 23 12.71 -3.41 17.73
N PRO A 24 12.86 -4.67 18.17
CA PRO A 24 13.68 -5.63 17.46
C PRO A 24 13.11 -5.84 16.06
N SER A 25 13.90 -5.61 15.01
CA SER A 25 13.48 -5.93 13.64
C SER A 25 13.23 -7.42 13.41
N GLY A 26 13.49 -8.27 14.42
CA GLY A 26 13.03 -9.64 14.53
C GLY A 26 12.88 -10.04 15.99
N GLY A 27 11.69 -10.49 16.37
CA GLY A 27 11.43 -11.13 17.66
C GLY A 27 10.65 -12.42 17.42
N GLY A 28 11.31 -13.56 17.64
CA GLY A 28 10.72 -14.91 17.58
C GLY A 28 10.72 -15.57 16.20
N ASP A 29 10.32 -14.85 15.15
CA ASP A 29 10.34 -15.32 13.76
C ASP A 29 11.03 -14.27 12.88
N PRO A 30 12.17 -14.59 12.21
CA PRO A 30 12.84 -13.65 11.30
C PRO A 30 11.97 -13.23 10.10
N ASN A 31 10.81 -13.87 9.87
CA ASN A 31 9.86 -13.52 8.82
C ASN A 31 8.80 -12.50 9.24
N VAL A 32 8.73 -12.11 10.52
CA VAL A 32 7.69 -11.19 11.04
C VAL A 32 8.35 -9.98 11.71
N ASN A 33 8.35 -8.86 10.99
CA ASN A 33 8.74 -7.57 11.56
C ASN A 33 7.59 -7.07 12.47
N PRO A 34 7.84 -6.72 13.74
CA PRO A 34 6.80 -6.28 14.67
C PRO A 34 6.10 -4.98 14.25
N LEU A 35 6.73 -4.17 13.40
CA LEU A 35 6.11 -2.98 12.82
C LEU A 35 5.20 -3.30 11.64
N LEU A 36 5.23 -4.53 11.10
CA LEU A 36 4.43 -4.89 9.93
C LEU A 36 2.94 -4.69 10.21
N PHE A 37 2.34 -3.74 9.51
CA PHE A 37 0.92 -3.41 9.61
C PHE A 37 0.08 -4.19 8.59
N GLY A 38 0.68 -4.53 7.45
CA GLY A 38 0.02 -5.27 6.38
C GLY A 38 0.92 -5.42 5.17
N TYR A 39 0.67 -6.44 4.36
CA TYR A 39 1.38 -6.71 3.11
C TYR A 39 0.43 -7.35 2.10
N GLY A 40 0.74 -7.26 0.82
CA GLY A 40 -0.07 -7.86 -0.24
C GLY A 40 0.42 -7.44 -1.63
N THR A 41 -0.43 -7.66 -2.62
CA THR A 41 -0.21 -7.19 -4.00
C THR A 41 -1.26 -6.15 -4.35
N ILE A 42 -0.83 -4.96 -4.73
CA ILE A 42 -1.68 -3.98 -5.40
C ILE A 42 -1.63 -4.27 -6.90
N VAL A 43 -2.78 -4.29 -7.55
CA VAL A 43 -2.93 -4.29 -9.01
C VAL A 43 -3.65 -3.00 -9.38
N ILE A 44 -3.02 -2.16 -10.19
CA ILE A 44 -3.62 -0.95 -10.74
C ILE A 44 -3.89 -1.20 -12.22
N GLU A 45 -5.15 -1.03 -12.60
CA GLU A 45 -5.63 -1.26 -13.96
C GLU A 45 -5.55 0.02 -14.79
N GLU A 46 -5.50 -0.12 -16.12
CA GLU A 46 -5.65 1.02 -17.00
C GLU A 46 -7.07 1.59 -16.88
N ALA A 47 -7.18 2.92 -16.83
CA ALA A 47 -8.43 3.62 -16.60
C ALA A 47 -8.37 5.02 -17.22
N ALA A 48 -9.45 5.81 -17.08
CA ALA A 48 -9.44 7.23 -17.45
C ALA A 48 -8.30 7.98 -16.71
N PRO A 49 -7.70 9.03 -17.31
CA PRO A 49 -6.43 9.63 -16.86
C PRO A 49 -6.33 10.00 -15.37
N ASP A 50 -7.42 10.41 -14.73
CA ASP A 50 -7.42 10.84 -13.33
C ASP A 50 -8.01 9.79 -12.38
N LEU A 51 -8.51 8.68 -12.93
CA LEU A 51 -9.13 7.59 -12.19
C LEU A 51 -8.07 6.55 -11.83
N LEU A 52 -8.11 6.10 -10.57
CA LEU A 52 -7.40 4.90 -10.11
C LEU A 52 -8.42 3.82 -9.80
N THR A 53 -8.23 2.65 -10.39
CA THR A 53 -8.98 1.44 -10.05
C THR A 53 -8.08 0.21 -10.03
N GLY A 54 -8.57 -0.86 -9.42
CA GLY A 54 -7.88 -2.14 -9.32
C GLY A 54 -8.17 -2.83 -7.99
N THR A 55 -7.19 -3.54 -7.45
CA THR A 55 -7.34 -4.34 -6.22
C THR A 55 -6.09 -4.29 -5.35
N ILE A 56 -6.27 -4.50 -4.05
CA ILE A 56 -5.18 -4.90 -3.15
C ILE A 56 -5.60 -6.19 -2.45
N GLY A 57 -4.73 -7.20 -2.40
CA GLY A 57 -5.08 -8.47 -1.80
C GLY A 57 -3.91 -9.41 -1.57
N GLY A 58 -4.23 -10.57 -1.02
CA GLY A 58 -3.34 -11.69 -0.77
C GLY A 58 -4.16 -12.95 -0.54
N ASP A 59 -3.54 -13.99 0.03
CA ASP A 59 -4.23 -15.25 0.28
C ASP A 59 -5.43 -15.04 1.22
N GLY A 60 -6.63 -15.32 0.73
CA GLY A 60 -7.88 -15.26 1.49
C GLY A 60 -8.50 -13.87 1.68
N TRP A 61 -7.94 -12.80 1.09
CA TRP A 61 -8.52 -11.45 1.20
C TRP A 61 -8.25 -10.58 -0.03
N SER A 62 -9.19 -9.70 -0.36
CA SER A 62 -9.05 -8.73 -1.45
C SER A 62 -9.96 -7.54 -1.21
N LEU A 63 -9.45 -6.34 -1.48
CA LEU A 63 -10.18 -5.09 -1.43
C LEU A 63 -10.17 -4.45 -2.83
N ARG A 64 -11.32 -3.94 -3.27
CA ARG A 64 -11.42 -3.17 -4.50
C ARG A 64 -10.90 -1.76 -4.27
N LEU A 65 -10.06 -1.29 -5.19
CA LEU A 65 -9.50 0.06 -5.17
C LEU A 65 -10.33 1.01 -6.04
N HIS A 66 -10.59 2.19 -5.49
CA HIS A 66 -11.18 3.31 -6.21
C HIS A 66 -10.60 4.63 -5.70
N GLY A 67 -10.23 5.52 -6.62
CA GLY A 67 -9.71 6.82 -6.24
C GLY A 67 -9.20 7.61 -7.43
N SER A 68 -8.18 8.42 -7.17
CA SER A 68 -7.61 9.34 -8.14
C SER A 68 -6.09 9.23 -8.24
N ARG A 69 -5.58 9.68 -9.37
CA ARG A 69 -4.16 9.88 -9.64
C ARG A 69 -3.95 11.28 -10.19
N ALA A 70 -2.85 11.91 -9.78
CA ALA A 70 -2.46 13.24 -10.24
C ALA A 70 -1.04 13.20 -10.79
N TYR A 71 -0.84 13.84 -11.94
CA TYR A 71 0.46 13.95 -12.59
C TYR A 71 1.20 15.19 -12.07
N GLY A 72 2.52 15.11 -12.00
CA GLY A 72 3.36 16.17 -11.46
C GLY A 72 4.70 15.62 -10.98
N SER A 73 5.40 16.41 -10.16
CA SER A 73 6.66 16.02 -9.55
C SER A 73 6.62 16.30 -8.04
N PRO A 74 6.37 15.28 -7.18
CA PRO A 74 6.10 13.88 -7.54
C PRO A 74 4.66 13.64 -8.00
N MET A 75 4.46 12.59 -8.81
CA MET A 75 3.11 12.11 -9.16
C MET A 75 2.45 11.49 -7.92
N GLN A 76 1.14 11.68 -7.76
CA GLN A 76 0.39 11.28 -6.56
C GLN A 76 -0.73 10.29 -6.90
N VAL A 77 -1.04 9.42 -5.95
CA VAL A 77 -2.26 8.59 -5.91
C VAL A 77 -2.99 8.82 -4.59
N ARG A 78 -4.32 8.85 -4.63
CA ARG A 78 -5.18 8.87 -3.43
C ARG A 78 -6.39 8.00 -3.67
N PHE A 79 -6.57 6.95 -2.88
CA PHE A 79 -7.58 5.93 -3.13
C PHE A 79 -8.05 5.24 -1.86
N GLN A 80 -9.21 4.60 -1.96
CA GLN A 80 -9.77 3.76 -0.91
C GLN A 80 -9.75 2.30 -1.36
N GLY A 81 -9.38 1.40 -0.45
CA GLY A 81 -9.59 -0.03 -0.59
C GLY A 81 -10.80 -0.47 0.24
N LYS A 82 -11.77 -1.13 -0.39
CA LYS A 82 -12.98 -1.62 0.28
C LYS A 82 -13.30 -3.08 -0.09
N GLY A 83 -13.71 -3.89 0.89
CA GLY A 83 -14.12 -5.27 0.67
C GLY A 83 -14.66 -5.95 1.92
N ILE A 84 -15.18 -7.18 1.74
CA ILE A 84 -15.56 -8.07 2.84
C ILE A 84 -14.48 -9.12 3.00
N VAL A 85 -13.89 -9.22 4.19
CA VAL A 85 -12.85 -10.19 4.53
C VAL A 85 -13.33 -10.99 5.73
N SER A 86 -13.47 -12.31 5.57
CA SER A 86 -13.98 -13.21 6.61
C SER A 86 -15.29 -12.74 7.25
N GLY A 87 -16.23 -12.24 6.42
CA GLY A 87 -17.53 -11.75 6.86
C GLY A 87 -17.54 -10.34 7.46
N SER A 88 -16.40 -9.65 7.53
CA SER A 88 -16.29 -8.29 8.08
C SER A 88 -15.94 -7.27 7.00
N GLU A 89 -16.54 -6.09 7.06
CA GLU A 89 -16.18 -4.98 6.15
C GLU A 89 -14.83 -4.39 6.53
N TRP A 90 -13.97 -4.23 5.53
CA TRP A 90 -12.66 -3.61 5.64
C TRP A 90 -12.63 -2.39 4.72
N ILE A 91 -12.30 -1.22 5.29
CA ILE A 91 -12.11 0.03 4.54
C ILE A 91 -10.82 0.70 4.99
N TYR A 92 -9.99 1.02 4.02
CA TYR A 92 -8.70 1.68 4.21
C TYR A 92 -8.54 2.81 3.21
N ASP A 93 -8.07 3.98 3.67
CA ASP A 93 -7.72 5.10 2.82
C ASP A 93 -6.20 5.20 2.66
N TYR A 94 -5.77 5.50 1.44
CA TYR A 94 -4.38 5.57 1.03
C TYR A 94 -4.08 6.91 0.37
N ILE A 95 -2.88 7.43 0.63
CA ILE A 95 -2.26 8.49 -0.16
C ILE A 95 -0.80 8.12 -0.40
N GLY A 96 -0.31 8.28 -1.62
CA GLY A 96 1.07 7.94 -1.96
C GLY A 96 1.60 8.72 -3.15
N TRP A 97 2.91 8.63 -3.32
CA TRP A 97 3.66 9.34 -4.36
C TRP A 97 4.65 8.39 -5.04
N LEU A 98 4.79 8.54 -6.35
CA LEU A 98 5.82 7.83 -7.10
C LEU A 98 7.19 8.43 -6.77
N VAL A 99 8.12 7.60 -6.30
CA VAL A 99 9.49 8.03 -6.00
C VAL A 99 10.17 8.52 -7.29
N PRO A 100 10.64 9.78 -7.35
CA PRO A 100 11.35 10.28 -8.52
C PRO A 100 12.64 9.50 -8.79
N VAL A 101 13.04 9.44 -10.06
CA VAL A 101 14.32 8.84 -10.44
C VAL A 101 15.46 9.64 -9.83
N TRP A 102 16.38 8.96 -9.15
CA TRP A 102 17.61 9.57 -8.64
C TRP A 102 18.61 9.78 -9.78
N PRO A 103 19.20 10.98 -9.95
CA PRO A 103 20.08 11.27 -11.09
C PRO A 103 21.33 10.37 -11.19
N ASN A 104 21.78 9.80 -10.08
CA ASN A 104 22.95 8.92 -9.99
C ASN A 104 22.59 7.42 -9.96
N SER A 105 21.32 7.07 -10.22
CA SER A 105 20.83 5.69 -10.24
C SER A 105 20.52 5.21 -11.66
N ASP A 106 20.22 3.93 -11.80
CA ASP A 106 19.78 3.30 -13.02
C ASP A 106 18.67 2.28 -12.73
N ALA A 107 18.06 1.70 -13.77
CA ALA A 107 16.96 0.75 -13.63
C ALA A 107 17.32 -0.56 -12.90
N THR A 108 18.61 -0.90 -12.77
CA THR A 108 19.06 -2.08 -12.02
C THR A 108 19.16 -1.80 -10.52
N LYS A 109 19.38 -0.54 -10.14
CA LYS A 109 19.54 -0.08 -8.75
C LYS A 109 18.27 0.53 -8.18
N GLN A 110 17.47 1.22 -8.99
CA GLN A 110 16.22 1.85 -8.58
C GLN A 110 15.04 1.22 -9.31
N ARG A 111 14.37 0.33 -8.59
CA ARG A 111 13.04 -0.16 -8.98
C ARG A 111 11.99 0.90 -8.62
N ALA A 112 11.02 1.11 -9.51
CA ALA A 112 9.93 2.05 -9.26
C ALA A 112 9.17 1.69 -7.97
N ALA A 113 8.85 2.69 -7.17
CA ALA A 113 8.15 2.53 -5.91
C ALA A 113 7.15 3.65 -5.68
N ILE A 114 6.00 3.30 -5.10
CA ILE A 114 5.05 4.24 -4.51
C ILE A 114 5.32 4.25 -3.02
N VAL A 115 5.49 5.42 -2.41
CA VAL A 115 5.64 5.58 -0.96
C VAL A 115 4.54 6.47 -0.43
N GLY A 116 4.05 6.23 0.78
CA GLY A 116 2.91 6.99 1.28
C GLY A 116 2.43 6.56 2.66
N SER A 117 1.16 6.86 2.94
CA SER A 117 0.49 6.43 4.16
C SER A 117 -0.83 5.72 3.87
N VAL A 118 -1.19 4.84 4.79
CA VAL A 118 -2.45 4.13 4.85
C VAL A 118 -3.09 4.39 6.20
N THR A 119 -4.41 4.54 6.23
CA THR A 119 -5.16 4.54 7.48
C THR A 119 -6.33 3.59 7.41
N ARG A 120 -6.63 2.95 8.54
CA ARG A 120 -7.85 2.17 8.70
C ARG A 120 -9.03 3.13 8.87
N THR A 121 -9.95 3.15 7.91
CA THR A 121 -11.08 4.08 7.92
C THR A 121 -12.16 3.69 8.92
N ILE A 122 -12.42 2.38 9.07
CA ILE A 122 -13.41 1.82 10.02
C ILE A 122 -12.77 0.74 10.90
N PRO A 123 -13.21 0.57 12.16
CA PRO A 123 -12.73 -0.54 12.97
C PRO A 123 -13.25 -1.87 12.40
N HIS A 124 -12.49 -2.94 12.58
CA HIS A 124 -12.91 -4.29 12.19
C HIS A 124 -12.28 -5.35 13.12
N PRO A 125 -12.78 -6.60 13.13
CA PRO A 125 -12.16 -7.67 13.91
C PRO A 125 -10.68 -7.87 13.56
N SER A 126 -9.86 -8.10 14.57
CA SER A 126 -8.43 -8.42 14.41
C SER A 126 -8.24 -9.93 14.22
N GLY A 127 -7.25 -10.32 13.40
CA GLY A 127 -6.89 -11.73 13.18
C GLY A 127 -6.40 -12.45 14.43
N ASN A 128 -5.92 -11.71 15.44
CA ASN A 128 -5.46 -12.25 16.73
C ASN A 128 -6.52 -12.14 17.84
N GLY A 129 -7.79 -11.89 17.48
CA GLY A 129 -8.86 -11.58 18.41
C GLY A 129 -8.95 -10.09 18.77
N GLY A 130 -10.13 -9.66 19.22
CA GLY A 130 -10.43 -8.26 19.52
C GLY A 130 -10.77 -7.40 18.29
N VAL A 131 -10.68 -6.08 18.45
CA VAL A 131 -11.01 -5.09 17.42
C VAL A 131 -9.77 -4.29 17.04
N ALA A 132 -9.49 -4.21 15.75
CA ALA A 132 -8.48 -3.31 15.19
C ALA A 132 -9.11 -1.91 15.03
N PRO A 133 -8.64 -0.87 15.75
CA PRO A 133 -9.32 0.42 15.79
C PRO A 133 -9.13 1.23 14.49
N ALA A 134 -10.12 2.05 14.13
CA ALA A 134 -9.99 3.05 13.06
C ALA A 134 -8.99 4.15 13.42
N GLY A 135 -8.53 4.88 12.41
CA GLY A 135 -7.66 6.05 12.55
C GLY A 135 -6.19 5.73 12.81
N VAL A 136 -5.82 4.44 12.95
CA VAL A 136 -4.40 4.04 12.97
C VAL A 136 -3.79 4.37 11.61
N VAL A 137 -2.69 5.12 11.62
CA VAL A 137 -1.94 5.51 10.43
C VAL A 137 -0.61 4.79 10.40
N ALA A 138 -0.31 4.18 9.26
CA ALA A 138 0.96 3.52 8.97
C ALA A 138 1.59 4.14 7.72
N SER A 139 2.91 4.10 7.63
CA SER A 139 3.63 4.39 6.38
C SER A 139 3.61 3.15 5.50
N PHE A 140 3.63 3.30 4.18
CA PHE A 140 3.75 2.19 3.26
C PHE A 140 4.76 2.47 2.14
N TYR A 141 5.25 1.39 1.56
CA TYR A 141 5.86 1.40 0.24
C TYR A 141 5.33 0.23 -0.60
N ALA A 142 5.19 0.46 -1.90
CA ALA A 142 4.77 -0.53 -2.87
C ALA A 142 5.75 -0.54 -4.04
N VAL A 143 6.36 -1.69 -4.30
CA VAL A 143 7.46 -1.84 -5.26
C VAL A 143 6.95 -2.49 -6.55
N TYR A 144 7.27 -1.90 -7.71
CA TYR A 144 6.80 -2.40 -9.00
C TYR A 144 7.26 -3.84 -9.28
N ALA A 145 6.30 -4.71 -9.61
CA ALA A 145 6.49 -6.15 -9.82
C ALA A 145 6.27 -6.59 -11.28
N GLY A 146 5.90 -5.66 -12.16
CA GLY A 146 5.60 -5.95 -13.58
C GLY A 146 4.14 -5.70 -13.93
N LYS A 147 3.80 -5.83 -15.21
CA LYS A 147 2.41 -5.85 -15.67
C LYS A 147 1.84 -7.27 -15.56
#